data_AF-A0A3S0TLM8-F1
#
_entry.id   AF-A0A3S0TLM8-F1
#
_cell.length_a   1.000
_cell.length_b   1.000
_cell.length_c   1.000
_cell.angle_alpha   90.00
_cell.angle_beta   90.00
_cell.angle_gamma   90.00
#
_symmetry.space_group_name_H-M   'P 1'
#
loop_
_entity.id
_entity.type
_entity.pdbx_description
1 polymer ?
#
loop_
_entity_poly.entity_id
_entity_poly.type
_entity_poly.pdbx_seq_one_letter_code
_entity_poly.pdbx_strand_id
1 'polypeptide(L)' 'MPVIKKKSTLEMIDNSVSFKNKVKENKKVLLPNTTCDFYLVETFKKEAQTRKWKMSTLMNEILKERYGKENKQYEND' A
#
# COMPACT_ATOMS: atom_id res chain seq x y z
N MET A 1 -12.33 -6.50 51.55
CA MET A 1 -12.19 -5.32 50.67
C MET A 1 -11.80 -5.79 49.28
N PRO A 2 -12.45 -5.35 48.19
CA PRO A 2 -12.05 -5.76 46.84
C PRO A 2 -10.75 -5.05 46.43
N VAL A 3 -9.79 -5.82 45.91
CA VAL A 3 -8.50 -5.32 45.44
C VAL A 3 -8.68 -4.74 44.04
N ILE A 4 -8.64 -3.40 43.94
CA ILE A 4 -8.68 -2.69 42.67
C ILE A 4 -7.29 -2.83 42.01
N LYS A 5 -7.18 -3.67 40.99
CA LYS A 5 -5.97 -3.80 40.17
C LYS A 5 -5.78 -2.51 39.35
N LYS A 6 -4.70 -1.76 39.63
CA LYS A 6 -4.31 -0.61 38.81
C LYS A 6 -3.84 -1.12 37.44
N LYS A 7 -4.52 -0.72 36.37
CA LYS A 7 -4.10 -1.02 34.99
C LYS A 7 -2.78 -0.30 34.70
N SER A 8 -1.89 -0.99 33.99
CA SER A 8 -0.59 -0.46 33.55
C SER A 8 -0.80 0.70 32.59
N THR A 9 0.02 1.75 32.69
CA THR A 9 0.02 2.92 31.78
C THR A 9 0.18 2.54 30.31
N LEU A 10 0.78 1.38 30.01
CA LEU A 10 0.88 0.84 28.65
C LEU A 10 -0.50 0.55 28.03
N GLU A 11 -1.45 0.01 28.81
CA GLU A 11 -2.79 -0.34 28.33
C GLU A 11 -3.66 0.90 28.05
N MET A 12 -3.29 2.06 28.62
CA MET A 12 -3.98 3.34 28.36
C MET A 12 -3.50 3.97 27.05
N ILE A 13 -2.24 3.77 26.66
CA ILE A 13 -1.66 4.32 25.41
C ILE A 13 -2.28 3.63 24.19
N ASP A 14 -2.52 2.31 24.27
CA ASP A 14 -3.16 1.49 23.24
C ASP A 14 -4.64 1.87 22.97
N ASN A 15 -5.28 2.61 23.88
CA ASN A 15 -6.67 3.05 23.76
C ASN A 15 -6.82 4.50 23.30
N SER A 16 -5.73 5.19 22.95
CA SER A 16 -5.82 6.50 22.32
C SER A 16 -6.32 6.35 20.87
N VAL A 17 -7.59 6.69 20.67
CA VAL A 17 -8.29 6.67 19.37
C VAL A 17 -7.53 7.44 18.28
N SER A 18 -6.70 8.41 18.68
CA SER A 18 -5.83 9.20 17.78
C SER A 18 -4.68 8.43 17.15
N PHE A 19 -4.26 7.27 17.70
CA PHE A 19 -3.20 6.46 17.10
C PHE A 19 -3.72 5.35 16.19
N LYS A 20 -4.99 4.95 16.31
CA LYS A 20 -5.56 3.85 15.50
C LYS A 20 -5.92 4.27 14.07
N ASN A 21 -6.20 5.55 13.82
CA ASN A 21 -6.71 6.03 12.53
C ASN A 21 -5.65 6.54 11.53
N LYS A 22 -4.35 6.46 11.82
CA LYS A 22 -3.31 7.05 10.96
C LYS A 22 -2.39 6.09 10.24
N VAL A 23 -2.58 4.78 10.41
CA VAL A 23 -1.95 3.82 9.51
C VAL A 23 -2.98 3.50 8.43
N LYS A 24 -3.07 4.36 7.41
CA LYS A 24 -3.58 3.91 6.10
C LYS A 24 -2.63 2.79 5.70
N GLU A 25 -2.99 1.55 6.03
CA GLU A 25 -2.22 0.39 5.65
C GLU A 25 -2.03 0.47 4.14
N ASN A 26 -0.78 0.59 3.69
CA ASN A 26 -0.44 0.44 2.28
C ASN A 26 -0.70 -1.03 1.92
N LYS A 27 -1.97 -1.40 1.75
CA LYS A 27 -2.40 -2.77 1.47
C LYS A 27 -1.84 -3.15 0.11
N LYS A 28 -0.85 -4.04 0.13
CA LYS A 28 -0.30 -4.64 -1.09
C LYS A 28 -1.09 -5.91 -1.36
N VAL A 29 -1.74 -5.95 -2.51
CA VAL A 29 -2.47 -7.13 -2.98
C VAL A 29 -1.67 -7.77 -4.11
N LEU A 30 -1.62 -9.10 -4.13
CA LEU A 30 -1.00 -9.84 -5.23
C LEU A 30 -1.92 -9.76 -6.45
N LEU A 31 -1.35 -9.34 -7.58
CA LEU A 31 -2.03 -9.48 -8.85
C LEU A 31 -2.11 -10.99 -9.20
N PRO A 32 -3.24 -11.49 -9.69
CA PRO A 32 -3.32 -12.86 -10.18
C PRO A 32 -2.26 -13.15 -11.25
N ASN A 33 -1.90 -14.42 -11.42
CA ASN A 33 -1.00 -14.83 -12.49
C ASN A 33 -1.66 -14.57 -13.85
N THR A 34 -1.08 -13.67 -14.63
CA THR A 34 -1.51 -13.32 -15.99
C THR A 34 -0.54 -13.85 -17.02
N THR A 35 -1.06 -14.34 -18.14
CA THR A 35 -0.28 -14.60 -19.35
C THR A 35 -0.18 -13.31 -20.18
N CYS A 36 1.00 -13.02 -20.69
CA CYS A 36 1.27 -11.83 -21.52
C CYS A 36 1.99 -12.25 -22.80
N ASP A 37 1.83 -11.47 -23.87
CA ASP A 37 2.54 -11.72 -25.13
C ASP A 37 4.05 -11.62 -24.94
N PHE A 38 4.78 -12.55 -25.57
CA PHE A 38 6.24 -12.65 -25.43
C PHE A 38 6.96 -11.33 -25.75
N TYR A 39 6.59 -10.66 -26.84
CA TYR A 39 7.18 -9.40 -27.27
C TYR A 39 6.98 -8.26 -26.25
N LEU A 40 5.81 -8.21 -25.60
CA LEU A 40 5.53 -7.22 -24.56
C LEU A 40 6.40 -7.48 -23.33
N VAL A 41 6.56 -8.74 -22.95
CA VAL A 41 7.43 -9.12 -21.82
C VAL A 41 8.89 -8.77 -22.11
N GLU A 42 9.40 -9.03 -23.31
CA GLU A 42 10.77 -8.65 -23.68
C GLU A 42 11.00 -7.15 -23.62
N THR A 43 10.07 -6.37 -24.18
CA THR A 43 10.16 -4.91 -24.18
C THR A 43 10.11 -4.36 -22.76
N PHE A 44 9.20 -4.87 -21.95
CA PHE A 44 9.07 -4.52 -20.53
C PHE A 44 10.34 -4.86 -19.73
N LYS A 45 10.97 -6.02 -19.99
CA LYS A 45 12.25 -6.40 -19.36
C LYS A 45 13.37 -5.44 -19.72
N LYS A 46 13.49 -5.07 -21.00
CA LYS A 46 14.50 -4.11 -21.47
C LYS A 46 14.30 -2.77 -20.79
N GLU A 47 13.07 -2.27 -20.73
CA GLU A 47 12.76 -1.01 -20.04
C GLU A 47 13.12 -1.04 -18.55
N ALA A 48 12.77 -2.13 -17.86
CA ALA A 48 13.13 -2.31 -16.45
C ALA A 48 14.67 -2.30 -16.25
N GLN A 49 15.43 -2.94 -17.14
CA GLN A 49 16.89 -2.94 -17.09
C GLN A 49 17.48 -1.56 -17.33
N THR A 50 17.01 -0.83 -18.36
CA THR A 50 17.46 0.53 -18.67
C THR A 50 17.23 1.48 -17.50
N ARG A 51 16.09 1.36 -16.82
CA ARG A 51 15.75 2.16 -15.63
C ARG A 51 16.40 1.64 -14.33
N LYS A 52 17.12 0.51 -14.38
CA LYS A 52 17.65 -0.22 -13.21
C LYS A 52 16.57 -0.53 -12.16
N TRP A 53 15.35 -0.83 -12.62
CA TRP A 53 14.20 -1.15 -11.79
C TRP A 53 13.91 -2.65 -11.79
N LYS A 54 13.28 -3.11 -10.70
CA LYS A 54 12.63 -4.43 -10.70
C LYS A 54 11.40 -4.39 -11.61
N MET A 55 11.09 -5.50 -12.25
CA MET A 55 9.87 -5.66 -13.04
C MET A 55 8.61 -5.28 -12.26
N SER A 56 8.52 -5.70 -10.99
CA SER A 56 7.40 -5.31 -10.11
C SER A 56 7.32 -3.81 -9.84
N THR A 57 8.47 -3.13 -9.73
CA THR A 57 8.51 -1.67 -9.56
C THR A 57 7.98 -0.97 -10.81
N LEU A 58 8.46 -1.37 -12.00
CA LEU A 58 7.98 -0.80 -13.25
C LEU A 58 6.48 -1.05 -13.46
N MET A 59 6.01 -2.27 -13.13
CA MET A 59 4.58 -2.59 -13.20
C MET A 59 3.76 -1.68 -12.28
N ASN A 60 4.20 -1.47 -11.04
CA ASN A 60 3.50 -0.59 -10.09
C ASN A 60 3.47 0.87 -10.56
N GLU A 61 4.58 1.38 -11.12
CA GLU A 61 4.60 2.74 -11.67
C GLU A 61 3.64 2.89 -12.85
N ILE A 62 3.59 1.92 -13.77
CA ILE A 62 2.63 1.92 -14.89
C ILE A 62 1.18 1.88 -14.36
N LEU A 63 0.90 1.00 -13.39
CA LEU A 63 -0.44 0.90 -12.79
C LEU A 63 -0.83 2.19 -12.07
N LYS A 64 0.11 2.84 -11.37
CA LYS A 64 -0.10 4.11 -10.69
C LYS A 64 -0.31 5.26 -11.68
N GLU A 65 0.43 5.30 -12.78
CA GLU A 65 0.25 6.31 -13.82
C GLU A 65 -1.13 6.19 -14.48
N ARG A 66 -1.56 4.94 -14.76
CA ARG A 66 -2.82 4.66 -15.45
C ARG A 66 -4.04 4.78 -14.55
N TYR A 67 -3.99 4.22 -13.34
CA TYR A 67 -5.13 4.08 -12.42
C TYR A 67 -4.97 4.84 -11.10
N GLY A 68 -3.76 5.28 -10.77
CA GLY A 68 -3.47 6.01 -9.53
C GLY A 68 -3.84 7.49 -9.57
N LYS A 69 -4.50 7.95 -10.65
CA LYS A 69 -5.23 9.23 -10.65
C LYS A 69 -6.54 9.03 -9.88
N GLU A 70 -6.43 8.86 -8.57
CA GLU A 70 -7.58 9.10 -7.70
C GLU A 70 -7.97 10.56 -7.91
N ASN A 71 -9.16 10.76 -8.51
CA ASN A 71 -9.87 12.02 -8.40
C ASN A 71 -9.94 12.35 -6.91
N LYS A 72 -9.07 13.26 -6.45
CA LYS A 72 -9.30 14.05 -5.24
C LYS A 72 -10.45 15.01 -5.53
N GLN A 73 -11.62 14.46 -5.83
CA GLN A 73 -12.85 15.24 -5.86
C GLN A 73 -13.26 15.37 -4.40
N TYR A 74 -12.77 16.47 -3.81
CA TYR A 74 -13.16 17.10 -2.58
C TYR A 74 -14.31 16.41 -1.82
N GLU A 75 -13.99 15.77 -0.69
CA GLU A 75 -14.92 15.71 0.44
C GLU A 75 -15.06 17.14 0.98
N ASN A 76 -15.96 17.92 0.38
CA ASN A 76 -16.58 19.11 0.94
C ASN A 76 -17.98 19.21 0.32
N ASP A 77 -18.89 18.38 0.81
CA ASP A 77 -20.29 18.75 1.01
C ASP A 77 -20.73 18.20 2.38
#